data_AF-A0A3M4B272-F1
#
_entry.id   AF-A0A3M4B272-F1
#
_cell.length_a   1.000
_cell.length_b   1.000
_cell.length_c   1.000
_cell.angle_alpha   90.00
_cell.angle_beta   90.00
_cell.angle_gamma   90.00
#
_symmetry.space_group_name_H-M   'P 1'
#
loop_
_entity.id
_entity.type
_entity.pdbx_description
1 polymer ?
#
loop_
_entity_poly.entity_id
_entity_poly.type
_entity_poly.pdbx_seq_one_letter_code
_entity_poly.pdbx_strand_id
1 'polypeptide(L)'
;MGFASDTGMELDSYMGFKKPFDSTLGYELGMIRYSYPDTSQIDSHEFYAVLRMQSSRIGAAFSNDVGTRDSTVFVDLGAIEQSGVGVRMQYANHQFDTPQSSADGGLINGFNDWSLNLSRPWLGIDMNLIYSGSSLSGGDCSVYSGHNARCDGTFTLKAVRSFF
;
A
#
# COMPACT_ATOMS: atom_id res chain seq x y z
N MET A 1 1.75 13.13 -12.65
CA MET A 1 1.30 11.96 -13.43
C MET A 1 2.33 11.72 -14.51
N GLY A 2 3.15 10.69 -14.33
CA GLY A 2 4.13 10.28 -15.35
C GLY A 2 3.51 9.13 -16.11
N PHE A 3 3.19 9.34 -17.38
CA PHE A 3 2.89 8.25 -18.29
C PHE A 3 4.22 7.65 -18.70
N ALA A 4 4.64 6.58 -18.01
CA ALA A 4 5.67 5.70 -18.56
C ALA A 4 5.04 4.94 -19.72
N SER A 5 5.74 4.86 -20.84
CA SER A 5 5.26 4.32 -22.12
C SER A 5 5.05 2.80 -22.15
N ASP A 6 4.95 2.15 -21.00
CA ASP A 6 4.92 0.67 -20.87
C ASP A 6 4.10 0.16 -19.69
N THR A 7 3.38 1.02 -18.97
CA THR A 7 2.47 0.57 -17.91
C THR A 7 1.06 0.60 -18.47
N GLY A 8 0.48 -0.58 -18.72
CA GLY A 8 -0.93 -0.71 -19.10
C GLY A 8 -1.83 0.08 -18.16
N MET A 9 -2.95 0.56 -18.69
CA MET A 9 -3.95 1.29 -17.92
C MET A 9 -4.53 0.40 -16.82
N GLU A 10 -4.40 0.83 -15.57
CA GLU A 10 -5.06 0.22 -14.42
C GLU A 10 -6.29 1.04 -14.03
N LEU A 11 -7.43 0.35 -13.85
CA LEU A 11 -8.69 0.94 -13.41
C LEU A 11 -9.12 0.32 -12.08
N ASP A 12 -9.11 1.15 -11.03
CA ASP A 12 -9.47 0.73 -9.67
C ASP A 12 -10.93 1.04 -9.38
N SER A 13 -11.71 -0.01 -9.13
CA SER A 13 -13.11 0.11 -8.76
C SER A 13 -13.31 -0.33 -7.32
N TYR A 14 -13.83 0.57 -6.47
CA TYR A 14 -14.06 0.31 -5.05
C TYR A 14 -15.56 0.19 -4.74
N MET A 15 -15.92 -0.78 -3.92
CA MET A 15 -17.25 -0.91 -3.32
C MET A 15 -17.13 -1.31 -1.85
N GLY A 16 -17.94 -0.73 -0.97
CA GLY A 16 -17.86 -1.04 0.45
C GLY A 16 -19.02 -0.52 1.28
N PHE A 17 -18.97 -0.87 2.56
CA PHE A 17 -19.90 -0.45 3.59
C PHE A 17 -19.13 0.13 4.77
N LYS A 18 -19.56 1.32 5.22
CA LYS A 18 -18.99 2.02 6.36
C LYS A 18 -20.07 2.28 7.40
N LYS A 19 -19.81 1.91 8.65
CA LYS A 19 -20.74 2.12 9.75
C LYS A 19 -20.04 2.66 11.00
N PRO A 20 -20.41 3.86 11.48
CA PRO A 20 -20.05 4.29 12.82
C PRO A 20 -20.89 3.52 13.86
N PHE A 21 -20.25 3.12 14.96
CA PHE A 21 -20.97 2.75 16.19
C PHE A 21 -21.33 4.01 16.98
N ASP A 22 -20.37 4.94 17.08
CA ASP A 22 -20.52 6.26 17.66
C ASP A 22 -19.57 7.28 16.97
N SER A 23 -19.36 8.45 17.59
CA SER A 23 -18.47 9.50 17.05
C SER A 23 -16.99 9.09 17.05
N THR A 24 -16.59 8.09 17.83
CA THR A 24 -15.21 7.64 18.02
C THR A 24 -14.94 6.29 17.37
N LEU A 25 -15.89 5.36 17.40
CA LEU A 25 -15.70 3.99 16.93
C LEU A 25 -16.50 3.74 15.65
N GLY A 26 -15.89 3.08 14.67
CA GLY A 26 -16.56 2.64 13.47
C GLY A 26 -15.76 1.60 12.71
N TYR A 27 -16.39 1.00 11.70
CA TYR A 27 -15.73 0.07 10.82
C TYR A 27 -16.07 0.34 9.35
N GLU A 28 -15.20 -0.15 8.49
CA GLU A 28 -15.33 -0.14 7.04
C GLU A 28 -14.95 -1.52 6.51
N LEU A 29 -15.75 -2.06 5.61
CA LEU A 29 -15.48 -3.30 4.90
C LEU A 29 -15.73 -3.07 3.43
N GLY A 30 -14.93 -3.67 2.56
CA GLY A 30 -15.26 -3.67 1.15
C GLY A 30 -14.24 -4.39 0.30
N MET A 31 -14.29 -4.09 -0.99
CA MET A 31 -13.49 -4.72 -2.00
C MET A 31 -13.04 -3.68 -3.03
N ILE A 32 -11.81 -3.86 -3.50
CA ILE A 32 -11.23 -3.16 -4.63
C ILE A 32 -11.05 -4.18 -5.75
N ARG A 33 -11.51 -3.83 -6.95
CA ARG A 33 -11.21 -4.56 -8.18
C ARG A 33 -10.21 -3.75 -8.98
N TYR A 34 -9.08 -4.36 -9.31
CA TYR A 34 -8.05 -3.82 -10.18
C TYR A 34 -8.24 -4.43 -11.57
N SER A 35 -8.64 -3.62 -12.55
CA SER A 35 -8.87 -4.05 -13.93
C SER A 35 -7.80 -3.50 -14.85
N TYR A 36 -7.39 -4.29 -15.85
CA TYR A 36 -6.33 -3.94 -16.80
C TYR A 36 -6.83 -4.01 -18.26
N PRO A 37 -7.64 -3.05 -18.74
CA PRO A 37 -8.42 -3.18 -19.97
C PRO A 37 -7.60 -3.29 -21.26
N ASP A 38 -6.34 -2.87 -21.24
CA ASP A 38 -5.44 -2.82 -22.40
C ASP A 38 -4.35 -3.90 -22.36
N THR A 39 -4.43 -4.84 -21.41
CA THR A 39 -3.49 -5.95 -21.28
C THR A 39 -4.21 -7.31 -21.27
N SER A 40 -3.44 -8.40 -21.30
CA SER A 40 -3.96 -9.76 -21.06
C SER A 40 -3.92 -10.16 -19.58
N GLN A 41 -3.60 -9.24 -18.68
CA GLN A 41 -3.55 -9.51 -17.25
C GLN A 41 -4.97 -9.81 -16.73
N ILE A 42 -5.06 -10.79 -15.83
CA ILE A 42 -6.32 -11.14 -15.19
C ILE A 42 -6.59 -10.10 -14.11
N ASP A 43 -7.84 -9.62 -14.05
CA ASP A 43 -8.29 -8.71 -13.01
C ASP A 43 -8.05 -9.27 -11.60
N SER A 44 -7.59 -8.41 -10.72
CA SER A 44 -7.28 -8.71 -9.32
C SER A 44 -8.36 -8.18 -8.38
N HIS A 45 -8.52 -8.83 -7.24
CA HIS A 45 -9.52 -8.43 -6.24
C HIS A 45 -8.93 -8.43 -4.84
N GLU A 46 -9.08 -7.31 -4.14
CA GLU A 46 -8.61 -7.14 -2.77
C GLU A 46 -9.78 -6.83 -1.84
N PHE A 47 -9.98 -7.66 -0.83
CA PHE A 47 -10.92 -7.40 0.24
C PHE A 47 -10.20 -6.68 1.38
N TYR A 48 -10.83 -5.66 1.95
CA TYR A 48 -10.24 -4.94 3.07
C TYR A 48 -11.26 -4.73 4.20
N ALA A 49 -10.70 -4.59 5.40
CA ALA A 49 -11.41 -4.27 6.62
C ALA A 49 -10.64 -3.21 7.41
N VAL A 50 -11.33 -2.20 7.92
CA VAL A 50 -10.73 -1.13 8.72
C VAL A 50 -11.57 -0.90 9.97
N LEU A 51 -10.90 -0.78 11.11
CA LEU A 51 -11.46 -0.29 12.36
C LEU A 51 -10.93 1.11 12.62
N ARG A 52 -11.83 2.05 12.87
CA ARG A 52 -11.51 3.42 13.29
C ARG A 52 -11.80 3.59 14.76
N MET A 53 -10.84 4.13 15.51
CA MET A 53 -10.94 4.46 16.93
C MET A 53 -10.41 5.88 17.13
N GLN A 54 -11.30 6.85 17.36
CA GLN A 54 -10.99 8.27 17.43
C GLN A 54 -10.28 8.76 16.14
N SER A 55 -9.04 9.24 16.26
CA SER A 55 -8.15 9.63 15.16
C SER A 55 -7.36 8.45 14.57
N SER A 56 -7.35 7.30 15.26
CA SER A 56 -6.57 6.13 14.86
C SER A 56 -7.38 5.19 13.96
N ARG A 57 -6.66 4.45 13.12
CA ARG A 57 -7.19 3.42 12.24
C ARG A 57 -6.26 2.22 12.23
N ILE A 58 -6.84 1.03 12.25
CA ILE A 58 -6.13 -0.21 11.93
C ILE A 58 -6.89 -0.87 10.80
N GLY A 59 -6.18 -1.34 9.80
CA GLY A 59 -6.82 -2.02 8.68
C GLY A 59 -5.98 -3.17 8.17
N ALA A 60 -6.66 -4.09 7.51
CA ALA A 60 -6.08 -5.21 6.82
C ALA A 60 -6.72 -5.33 5.44
N ALA A 61 -5.94 -5.81 4.48
CA ALA A 61 -6.40 -6.13 3.14
C ALA A 61 -5.81 -7.48 2.69
N PHE A 62 -6.52 -8.18 1.82
CA PHE A 62 -6.15 -9.49 1.32
C PHE A 62 -6.63 -9.68 -0.12
N SER A 63 -5.75 -10.18 -0.97
CA SER A 63 -6.06 -10.63 -2.32
C SER A 63 -5.64 -12.09 -2.50
N ASN A 64 -6.36 -12.80 -3.37
CA ASN A 64 -6.01 -14.15 -3.79
C ASN A 64 -6.26 -14.24 -5.29
N ASP A 65 -5.29 -13.77 -6.04
CA ASP A 65 -5.34 -13.62 -7.48
C ASP A 65 -4.58 -14.76 -8.16
N VAL A 66 -4.66 -14.84 -9.49
CA VAL A 66 -3.95 -15.87 -10.23
C VAL A 66 -2.46 -15.60 -10.17
N GLY A 67 -1.71 -16.49 -9.50
CA GLY A 67 -0.26 -16.42 -9.42
C GLY A 67 0.26 -15.73 -8.17
N THR A 68 -0.55 -14.92 -7.47
CA THR A 68 -0.16 -14.21 -6.26
C THR A 68 -1.23 -14.22 -5.17
N ARG A 69 -0.76 -14.24 -3.92
CA ARG A 69 -1.56 -13.97 -2.73
C ARG A 69 -0.92 -12.83 -1.98
N ASP A 70 -1.66 -11.75 -1.77
CA ASP A 70 -1.15 -10.60 -1.06
C ASP A 70 -1.96 -10.36 0.21
N SER A 71 -1.27 -9.90 1.24
CA SER A 71 -1.91 -9.45 2.47
C SER A 71 -1.21 -8.21 2.99
N THR A 72 -2.00 -7.23 3.40
CA THR A 72 -1.50 -5.97 3.93
C THR A 72 -2.12 -5.71 5.28
N VAL A 73 -1.34 -5.22 6.22
CA VAL A 73 -1.81 -4.62 7.47
C VAL A 73 -1.27 -3.21 7.58
N PHE A 74 -2.08 -2.30 8.10
CA PHE A 74 -1.63 -0.96 8.44
C PHE A 74 -2.20 -0.50 9.78
N VAL A 75 -1.44 0.36 10.43
CA VAL A 75 -1.86 1.12 11.61
C VAL A 75 -1.57 2.59 11.34
N ASP A 76 -2.55 3.43 11.58
CA ASP A 76 -2.45 4.88 11.54
C ASP A 76 -2.89 5.40 12.92
N LEU A 77 -2.00 6.05 13.65
CA LEU A 77 -2.29 6.54 14.99
C LEU A 77 -2.92 7.95 14.98
N GLY A 78 -3.07 8.56 13.80
CA GLY A 78 -3.37 9.98 13.69
C GLY A 78 -2.29 10.84 14.37
N ALA A 79 -2.57 12.13 14.53
CA ALA A 79 -1.65 13.05 15.19
C ALA A 79 -1.55 12.76 16.69
N ILE A 80 -0.33 12.51 17.18
CA ILE A 80 -0.05 12.30 18.60
C ILE A 80 -0.16 13.66 19.32
N GLU A 81 -1.03 13.76 20.33
CA GLU A 81 -1.43 15.04 20.96
C GLU A 81 -0.26 15.95 21.40
N GLN A 82 0.83 15.37 21.92
CA GLN A 82 1.95 16.15 22.45
C GLN A 82 2.88 16.72 21.37
N SER A 83 2.99 16.06 20.21
CA SER A 83 3.93 16.43 19.15
C SER A 83 3.24 16.98 17.91
N GLY A 84 1.95 16.69 17.73
CA GLY A 84 1.20 16.93 16.50
C GLY A 84 1.73 16.11 15.31
N VAL A 85 2.56 15.09 15.56
CA VAL A 85 3.12 14.22 14.53
C VAL A 85 2.19 13.03 14.34
N GLY A 86 1.73 12.85 13.11
CA GLY A 86 1.03 11.65 12.67
C GLY A 86 2.00 10.51 12.40
N VAL A 87 1.62 9.30 12.77
CA VAL A 87 2.41 8.08 12.52
C VAL A 87 1.53 7.06 11.83
N ARG A 88 1.96 6.61 10.65
CA ARG A 88 1.35 5.48 9.95
C ARG A 88 2.41 4.45 9.59
N MET A 89 2.11 3.19 9.84
CA MET A 89 2.92 2.05 9.47
C MET A 89 2.10 1.10 8.59
N GLN A 90 2.76 0.46 7.64
CA GLN A 90 2.19 -0.57 6.80
C GLN A 90 3.19 -1.70 6.63
N TYR A 91 2.68 -2.93 6.57
CA TYR A 91 3.43 -4.12 6.24
C TYR A 91 2.60 -4.95 5.26
N ALA A 92 3.21 -5.39 4.17
CA ALA A 92 2.58 -6.22 3.16
C ALA A 92 3.41 -7.49 2.95
N ASN A 93 2.73 -8.60 2.72
CA ASN A 93 3.31 -9.86 2.29
C ASN A 93 2.77 -10.20 0.90
N HIS A 94 3.68 -10.61 0.03
CA HIS A 94 3.41 -11.02 -1.34
C HIS A 94 3.91 -12.43 -1.53
N GLN A 95 3.02 -13.37 -1.87
CA GLN A 95 3.37 -14.77 -2.05
C GLN A 95 3.06 -15.20 -3.48
N PHE A 96 4.05 -15.82 -4.14
CA PHE A 96 3.85 -16.42 -5.45
C PHE A 96 3.32 -17.85 -5.32
N ASP A 97 2.39 -18.23 -6.19
CA ASP A 97 1.94 -19.63 -6.29
C ASP A 97 3.03 -20.55 -6.86
N THR A 98 3.87 -20.00 -7.75
CA THR A 98 5.04 -20.68 -8.31
C THR A 98 6.27 -19.82 -8.03
N PRO A 99 7.38 -20.38 -7.50
CA PRO A 99 8.60 -19.62 -7.25
C PRO A 99 9.08 -18.89 -8.50
N GLN A 100 9.41 -17.60 -8.35
CA GLN A 100 9.93 -16.76 -9.41
C GLN A 100 11.46 -16.80 -9.42
N SER A 101 12.06 -16.81 -10.61
CA SER A 101 13.51 -16.75 -10.75
C SER A 101 13.99 -15.32 -10.59
N SER A 102 14.88 -15.10 -9.62
CA SER A 102 15.69 -13.90 -9.50
C SER A 102 16.71 -13.80 -10.64
N ALA A 103 17.21 -12.59 -10.92
CA ALA A 103 18.30 -12.37 -11.87
C ALA A 103 19.59 -13.12 -11.49
N ASP A 104 19.79 -13.42 -10.21
CA ASP A 104 20.93 -14.17 -9.70
C ASP A 104 20.71 -15.71 -9.68
N GLY A 105 19.57 -16.17 -10.23
CA GLY A 105 19.23 -17.59 -10.32
C GLY A 105 18.63 -18.19 -9.04
N GLY A 106 18.42 -17.38 -8.00
CA GLY A 106 17.66 -17.76 -6.81
C GLY A 106 16.17 -17.94 -7.10
N LEU A 107 15.50 -18.82 -6.36
CA LEU A 107 14.05 -19.00 -6.43
C LEU A 107 13.37 -18.27 -5.28
N ILE A 108 12.47 -17.35 -5.60
CA ILE A 108 11.75 -16.51 -4.65
C ILE A 108 10.29 -16.95 -4.59
N ASN A 109 9.85 -17.42 -3.43
CA ASN A 109 8.45 -17.82 -3.19
C ASN A 109 7.56 -16.65 -2.77
N GLY A 110 8.15 -15.51 -2.45
CA GLY A 110 7.45 -14.33 -1.97
C GLY A 110 8.39 -13.34 -1.32
N PHE A 111 7.86 -12.17 -0.99
CA PHE A 111 8.58 -11.08 -0.34
C PHE A 111 7.66 -10.27 0.56
N ASN A 112 8.24 -9.34 1.30
CA ASN A 112 7.50 -8.44 2.17
C ASN A 112 7.92 -7.01 1.93
N ASP A 113 6.96 -6.10 2.02
CA ASP A 113 7.17 -4.67 1.94
C ASP A 113 6.74 -4.00 3.24
N TRP A 114 7.38 -2.88 3.56
CA TRP A 114 6.99 -2.07 4.72
C TRP A 114 7.13 -0.60 4.44
N SER A 115 6.35 0.20 5.16
CA SER A 115 6.53 1.64 5.18
C SER A 115 6.23 2.25 6.54
N LEU A 116 6.92 3.36 6.82
CA LEU A 116 6.69 4.26 7.94
C LEU A 116 6.50 5.66 7.39
N ASN A 117 5.37 6.29 7.69
CA ASN A 117 5.08 7.68 7.38
C ASN A 117 4.99 8.49 8.67
N LEU A 118 5.80 9.56 8.74
CA LEU A 118 5.68 10.62 9.74
C LEU A 118 5.08 11.85 9.07
N SER A 119 3.92 12.30 9.54
CA SER A 119 3.22 13.45 8.98
C SER A 119 3.11 14.60 9.97
N ARG A 120 3.22 15.83 9.50
CA ARG A 120 2.99 17.02 10.32
C ARG A 120 2.56 18.21 9.45
N PRO A 121 1.43 18.87 9.76
CA PRO A 121 1.08 20.12 9.12
C PRO A 121 2.10 21.22 9.48
N TRP A 122 2.56 21.96 8.50
CA TRP A 122 3.44 23.10 8.67
C TRP A 122 3.04 24.24 7.75
N LEU A 123 2.62 25.37 8.33
CA LEU A 123 2.20 26.58 7.61
C LEU A 123 1.12 26.33 6.53
N GLY A 124 0.17 25.42 6.81
CA GLY A 124 -0.90 25.06 5.88
C GLY A 124 -0.47 24.10 4.76
N ILE A 125 0.70 23.46 4.90
CA ILE A 125 1.20 22.40 4.03
C ILE A 125 1.32 21.12 4.86
N ASP A 126 0.72 20.04 4.39
CA ASP A 126 0.88 18.72 5.01
C ASP A 126 2.21 18.10 4.57
N MET A 127 3.19 18.11 5.48
CA MET A 127 4.50 17.52 5.27
C MET A 127 4.49 16.06 5.68
N ASN A 128 5.04 15.18 4.85
CA ASN A 128 5.16 13.75 5.09
C ASN A 128 6.59 13.31 4.78
N LEU A 129 7.23 12.64 5.74
CA LEU A 129 8.48 11.91 5.55
C LEU A 129 8.16 10.42 5.60
N ILE A 130 8.38 9.75 4.48
CA ILE A 130 8.05 8.34 4.31
C ILE A 130 9.33 7.56 4.09
N TYR A 131 9.54 6.50 4.85
CA TYR A 131 10.52 5.46 4.54
C TYR A 131 9.77 4.22 4.09
N SER A 132 10.19 3.61 2.99
CA SER A 132 9.67 2.33 2.51
C SER A 132 10.82 1.41 2.12
N GLY A 133 10.60 0.10 2.19
CA GLY A 133 11.57 -0.89 1.72
C GLY A 133 10.94 -2.26 1.53
N SER A 134 11.72 -3.17 0.96
CA SER A 134 11.35 -4.55 0.71
C SER A 134 12.35 -5.52 1.34
N SER A 135 11.93 -6.76 1.56
CA SER A 135 12.83 -7.86 1.90
C SER A 135 13.66 -8.35 0.71
N LEU A 136 13.31 -7.93 -0.51
CA LEU A 136 14.11 -8.16 -1.71
C LEU A 136 15.35 -7.26 -1.72
N SER A 137 16.42 -7.72 -2.36
CA SER A 137 17.63 -6.92 -2.56
C SER A 137 18.45 -7.45 -3.74
N GLY A 138 19.30 -6.62 -4.33
CA GLY A 138 20.19 -7.05 -5.41
C GLY A 138 19.42 -7.60 -6.62
N GLY A 139 19.83 -8.76 -7.14
CA GLY A 139 19.15 -9.40 -8.27
C GLY A 139 17.72 -9.84 -7.97
N ASP A 140 17.35 -10.01 -6.70
CA ASP A 140 15.98 -10.39 -6.31
C ASP A 140 14.97 -9.26 -6.55
N CYS A 141 15.40 -8.01 -6.71
CA CYS A 141 14.49 -6.92 -7.13
C CYS A 141 13.85 -7.20 -8.50
N SER A 142 14.37 -8.12 -9.31
CA SER A 142 13.80 -8.45 -10.62
C SER A 142 12.40 -9.07 -10.55
N VAL A 143 12.00 -9.61 -9.40
CA VAL A 143 10.65 -10.20 -9.21
C VAL A 143 9.67 -9.24 -8.56
N TYR A 144 10.06 -7.98 -8.33
CA TYR A 144 9.21 -6.97 -7.71
C TYR A 144 8.08 -6.52 -8.65
N SER A 145 6.85 -6.46 -8.14
CA SER A 145 5.63 -6.19 -8.92
C SER A 145 4.99 -4.82 -8.67
N GLY A 146 5.67 -3.90 -7.96
CA GLY A 146 5.17 -2.54 -7.75
C GLY A 146 5.26 -1.65 -9.00
N HIS A 147 4.61 -0.47 -8.97
CA HIS A 147 4.63 0.50 -10.08
C HIS A 147 6.03 0.98 -10.50
N ASN A 148 7.07 0.69 -9.73
CA ASN A 148 8.47 0.87 -10.10
C ASN A 148 9.26 -0.41 -9.81
N ALA A 149 10.23 -0.74 -10.66
CA ALA A 149 11.12 -1.90 -10.46
C ALA A 149 12.17 -1.68 -9.35
N ARG A 150 11.89 -0.83 -8.35
CA ARG A 150 12.81 -0.50 -7.27
C ARG A 150 12.31 -1.09 -5.96
N CYS A 151 13.00 -2.13 -5.50
CA CYS A 151 12.70 -2.78 -4.22
C CYS A 151 13.56 -2.25 -3.05
N ASP A 152 14.53 -1.36 -3.35
CA ASP A 152 15.44 -0.79 -2.36
C ASP A 152 14.76 0.17 -1.37
N GLY A 153 15.39 0.30 -0.19
CA GLY A 153 15.01 1.29 0.82
C GLY A 153 14.98 2.71 0.27
N THR A 154 13.83 3.38 0.38
CA THR A 154 13.59 4.69 -0.22
C THR A 154 13.02 5.66 0.81
N PHE A 155 13.56 6.89 0.82
CA PHE A 155 12.95 8.02 1.51
C PHE A 155 12.18 8.88 0.52
N THR A 156 10.90 9.11 0.82
CA THR A 156 10.02 10.00 0.07
C THR A 156 9.63 11.19 0.93
N LEU A 157 9.88 12.40 0.43
CA LEU A 157 9.35 13.63 1.00
C LEU A 157 8.13 14.06 0.18
N LYS A 158 6.97 14.15 0.84
CA LYS A 158 5.71 14.58 0.22
C LYS A 158 5.19 15.83 0.92
N ALA A 159 4.89 16.87 0.14
CA ALA A 159 4.29 18.11 0.60
C ALA A 159 2.95 18.31 -0.14
N VAL A 160 1.86 18.48 0.61
CA VAL A 160 0.53 18.66 0.03
C VAL A 160 -0.08 19.97 0.53
N ARG A 161 -0.66 20.74 -0.38
CA ARG A 161 -1.45 21.92 -0.06
C ARG A 161 -2.74 21.88 -0.89
N SER A 162 -3.89 21.84 -0.23
CA SER A 162 -5.18 22.02 -0.89
C SER A 162 -5.42 23.50 -1.18
N PHE A 163 -5.91 23.81 -2.37
CA PHE A 163 -6.17 25.18 -2.83
C PHE A 163 -7.66 25.55 -2.87
N PHE A 164 -8.54 24.57 -2.67
CA PHE A 164 -9.99 24.67 -2.75
C PHE A 164 -10.63 23.65 -1.81
#